data_AF-A0A9Q1CAG3-F1
#
_entry.id   AF-A0A9Q1CAG3-F1
#
_cell.length_a   1.000
_cell.length_b   1.000
_cell.length_c   1.000
_cell.angle_alpha   90.00
_cell.angle_beta   90.00
_cell.angle_gamma   90.00
#
_symmetry.space_group_name_H-M   'P 1'
#
loop_
_entity.id
_entity.type
_entity.pdbx_description
1 polymer ?
#
loop_
_entity_poly.entity_id
_entity_poly.type
_entity_poly.pdbx_seq_one_letter_code
_entity_poly.pdbx_strand_id
1 'polypeptide(L)'
;MGTNNRNASQTDVPSVLNSSYANVIDNSITIDDTVTYNKQDSCLYIDPNDLYSTSLKDAFDLSIVHLNCRSLIKNHDAVSDLLYSLTHCSFTIAAVTETWLHDSISASLIDIPNYTFIRNDRLDKRGGGVGFYIKHGFCYSVRSDLRNISPHFESLFIEVKNCKDTVIIGTIYRPPANSIPSFNEDLSKLLTLINTENKLAILLGTLTLTLFSMARTDM
;
A
#
# COMPACT_ATOMS: atom_id res chain seq x y z
N MET A 1 57.96 2.88 -10.05
CA MET A 1 56.95 2.83 -11.13
C MET A 1 56.35 1.44 -11.06
N GLY A 2 55.23 1.24 -10.37
CA GLY A 2 53.87 1.45 -10.87
C GLY A 2 53.26 0.07 -11.10
N THR A 3 52.37 -0.38 -10.20
CA THR A 3 50.96 -0.75 -10.46
C THR A 3 50.79 -1.96 -11.41
N ASN A 4 49.94 -2.97 -11.20
CA ASN A 4 48.73 -3.08 -10.42
C ASN A 4 48.40 -4.56 -10.19
N ASN A 5 47.76 -4.77 -9.05
CA ASN A 5 47.12 -5.99 -8.57
C ASN A 5 45.90 -6.35 -9.45
N ARG A 6 45.71 -7.63 -9.80
CA ARG A 6 44.40 -8.19 -10.16
C ARG A 6 44.26 -9.56 -9.49
N ASN A 7 43.52 -9.54 -8.37
CA ASN A 7 42.96 -10.71 -7.72
C ASN A 7 41.98 -11.42 -8.66
N ALA A 8 42.13 -12.72 -8.80
CA ALA A 8 41.07 -13.63 -9.21
C ALA A 8 41.18 -14.89 -8.35
N SER A 9 40.02 -15.43 -7.98
CA SER A 9 39.77 -16.67 -7.22
C SER A 9 39.97 -16.62 -5.71
N GLN A 10 38.87 -16.33 -4.99
CA GLN A 10 38.53 -17.09 -3.79
C GLN A 10 37.00 -17.12 -3.63
N THR A 11 36.49 -18.33 -3.46
CA THR A 11 35.13 -18.73 -3.17
C THR A 11 34.69 -18.25 -1.79
N ASP A 12 33.56 -17.57 -1.68
CA ASP A 12 32.86 -17.35 -0.41
C ASP A 12 31.33 -17.25 -0.64
N VAL A 13 30.61 -18.29 -0.20
CA VAL A 13 29.24 -18.25 0.35
C VAL A 13 29.46 -18.06 1.85
N PRO A 14 28.72 -17.30 2.71
CA PRO A 14 27.29 -16.95 2.70
C PRO A 14 26.98 -15.49 3.18
N SER A 15 25.73 -15.02 3.17
CA SER A 15 24.96 -14.92 4.43
C SER A 15 23.50 -14.54 4.15
N VAL A 16 22.62 -15.44 4.58
CA VAL A 16 21.21 -15.16 4.86
C VAL A 16 21.19 -14.20 6.05
N LEU A 17 20.56 -13.04 5.87
CA LEU A 17 20.11 -12.22 6.98
C LEU A 17 18.60 -12.03 6.83
N ASN A 18 17.90 -12.86 7.60
CA ASN A 18 16.50 -12.70 7.94
C ASN A 18 16.31 -11.33 8.62
N SER A 19 15.60 -10.42 7.97
CA SER A 19 14.83 -9.39 8.68
C SER A 19 13.42 -9.42 8.11
N SER A 20 12.56 -10.07 8.87
CA SER A 20 11.18 -10.36 8.56
C SER A 20 10.31 -9.11 8.69
N TYR A 21 10.23 -8.26 7.66
CA TYR A 21 9.14 -7.28 7.52
C TYR A 21 8.83 -7.01 6.03
N ALA A 22 7.56 -7.23 5.68
CA ALA A 22 6.80 -6.87 4.47
C ALA A 22 7.55 -6.55 3.16
N ASN A 23 7.31 -7.35 2.12
CA ASN A 23 7.50 -6.91 0.72
C ASN A 23 6.39 -5.93 0.33
N VAL A 24 6.61 -4.64 0.55
CA VAL A 24 5.74 -3.57 0.05
C VAL A 24 6.17 -3.24 -1.37
N ILE A 25 5.33 -3.58 -2.36
CA ILE A 25 5.51 -3.11 -3.74
C ILE A 25 4.79 -1.77 -3.82
N ASP A 26 5.54 -0.67 -3.71
CA ASP A 26 5.04 0.68 -3.86
C ASP A 26 5.63 1.31 -5.14
N ASN A 27 4.76 1.81 -6.02
CA ASN A 27 5.16 2.59 -7.19
C ASN A 27 5.08 4.11 -6.96
N SER A 28 4.94 4.58 -5.72
CA SER A 28 5.15 5.98 -5.37
C SER A 28 5.16 6.21 -3.86
N ILE A 29 6.33 6.58 -3.30
CA ILE A 29 6.50 7.67 -2.33
C ILE A 29 7.99 7.86 -1.99
N THR A 30 8.49 9.07 -2.21
CA THR A 30 9.60 9.68 -1.45
C THR A 30 9.04 10.91 -0.74
N ILE A 31 9.20 11.01 0.58
CA ILE A 31 8.86 12.19 1.37
C ILE A 31 10.18 12.86 1.77
N ASP A 32 10.31 14.14 1.46
CA ASP A 32 11.51 14.94 1.68
C ASP A 32 11.76 15.23 3.17
N ASP A 33 13.04 15.09 3.51
CA ASP A 33 13.87 15.46 4.66
C ASP A 33 13.22 16.17 5.86
N THR A 34 12.69 15.38 6.81
CA THR A 34 12.79 15.68 8.27
C THR A 34 12.37 14.53 9.19
N VAL A 35 11.89 13.41 8.64
CA VAL A 35 11.67 12.18 9.41
C VAL A 35 12.85 11.27 9.17
N THR A 36 13.65 11.02 10.21
CA THR A 36 14.76 10.06 10.17
C THR A 36 14.20 8.67 9.91
N TYR A 37 14.13 8.27 8.64
CA TYR A 37 13.87 6.89 8.26
C TYR A 37 15.10 6.06 8.63
N ASN A 38 14.91 5.00 9.43
CA ASN A 38 15.87 3.91 9.47
C ASN A 38 15.90 3.29 8.08
N LYS A 39 16.87 3.71 7.29
CA LYS A 39 17.14 3.27 5.92
C LYS A 39 17.63 1.82 5.95
N GLN A 40 16.70 0.86 6.06
CA GLN A 40 17.06 -0.55 5.93
C GLN A 40 15.96 -1.47 5.38
N ASP A 41 15.01 -0.95 4.59
CA ASP A 41 14.11 -1.80 3.82
C ASP A 41 14.18 -1.43 2.32
N SER A 42 14.53 -2.43 1.51
CA SER A 42 14.69 -2.29 0.06
C SER A 42 13.32 -2.17 -0.60
N CYS A 43 12.95 -0.96 -1.03
CA CYS A 43 11.85 -0.79 -1.98
C CYS A 43 12.25 -1.44 -3.31
N LEU A 44 11.59 -2.55 -3.67
CA LEU A 44 11.85 -3.27 -4.91
C LEU A 44 10.87 -2.80 -5.97
N TYR A 45 11.39 -2.13 -7.00
CA TYR A 45 10.61 -1.90 -8.23
C TYR A 45 10.53 -3.22 -9.01
N ILE A 46 9.32 -3.76 -9.15
CA ILE A 46 9.05 -4.99 -9.92
C ILE A 46 8.26 -4.59 -11.16
N ASP A 47 8.76 -4.95 -12.34
CA ASP A 47 7.99 -4.81 -13.57
C ASP A 47 6.70 -5.68 -13.47
N PRO A 48 5.54 -5.21 -13.93
CA PRO A 48 4.30 -6.00 -13.87
C PRO A 48 4.42 -7.40 -14.49
N ASN A 49 5.28 -7.57 -15.50
CA ASN A 49 5.53 -8.88 -16.12
C ASN A 49 6.36 -9.81 -15.21
N ASP A 50 7.22 -9.24 -14.38
CA ASP A 50 8.08 -9.96 -13.44
C ASP A 50 7.32 -10.33 -12.14
N LEU A 51 6.15 -9.74 -11.91
CA LEU A 51 5.29 -10.09 -10.77
C LEU A 51 4.78 -11.53 -10.86
N TYR A 52 4.54 -12.04 -12.07
CA TYR A 52 4.09 -13.42 -12.30
C TYR A 52 5.16 -14.46 -11.96
N SER A 53 6.45 -14.09 -12.05
CA SER A 53 7.58 -14.98 -11.80
C SER A 53 8.18 -14.83 -10.40
N THR A 54 7.86 -13.75 -9.69
CA THR A 54 8.40 -13.46 -8.36
C THR A 54 7.65 -14.24 -7.27
N SER A 55 8.33 -15.17 -6.61
CA SER A 55 7.82 -15.87 -5.42
C SER A 55 8.01 -14.99 -4.18
N LEU A 56 6.93 -14.38 -3.68
CA LEU A 56 6.92 -13.72 -2.36
C LEU A 56 6.89 -14.78 -1.24
N LYS A 57 7.97 -15.53 -1.09
CA LYS A 57 8.15 -16.45 0.03
C LYS A 57 9.28 -15.94 0.89
N ASP A 58 8.93 -15.34 2.04
CA ASP A 58 9.63 -15.62 3.30
C ASP A 58 8.85 -15.12 4.53
N ALA A 59 8.81 -16.03 5.52
CA ALA A 59 8.57 -15.93 6.96
C ALA A 59 7.34 -15.22 7.58
N PHE A 60 6.56 -14.39 6.89
CA PHE A 60 5.24 -13.92 7.37
C PHE A 60 4.34 -13.57 6.17
N ASP A 61 3.25 -14.32 5.95
CA ASP A 61 2.41 -14.25 4.75
C ASP A 61 1.51 -12.99 4.65
N LEU A 62 2.01 -11.82 5.05
CA LEU A 62 1.35 -10.53 4.82
C LEU A 62 1.93 -9.87 3.56
N SER A 63 1.33 -10.16 2.41
CA SER A 63 1.60 -9.46 1.14
C SER A 63 0.51 -8.41 0.89
N ILE A 64 0.92 -7.17 0.60
CA ILE A 64 -0.01 -6.07 0.40
C ILE A 64 0.30 -5.33 -0.89
N VAL A 65 -0.74 -4.95 -1.64
CA VAL A 65 -0.64 -4.11 -2.84
C VAL A 65 -1.58 -2.91 -2.72
N HIS A 66 -1.21 -1.79 -3.34
CA HIS A 66 -2.09 -0.64 -3.51
C HIS A 66 -2.41 -0.39 -4.99
N LEU A 67 -3.68 -0.13 -5.29
CA LEU A 67 -4.17 0.15 -6.64
C LEU A 67 -5.03 1.41 -6.62
N ASN A 68 -4.69 2.40 -7.44
CA ASN A 68 -5.64 3.46 -7.78
C ASN A 68 -6.49 2.99 -8.98
N CYS A 69 -7.74 2.63 -8.72
CA CYS A 69 -8.61 2.01 -9.72
C CYS A 69 -9.18 2.98 -10.75
N ARG A 70 -9.29 4.28 -10.43
CA ARG A 70 -10.00 5.28 -11.28
C ARG A 70 -11.33 4.76 -11.85
N SER A 71 -12.21 4.29 -10.96
CA SER A 71 -13.41 3.47 -11.20
C SER A 71 -13.15 1.96 -11.16
N LEU A 72 -13.57 1.34 -10.06
CA LEU A 72 -13.45 -0.10 -9.86
C LEU A 72 -14.34 -0.88 -10.81
N ILE A 73 -15.60 -0.47 -11.02
CA ILE A 73 -16.51 -1.17 -11.95
C ILE A 73 -15.96 -1.22 -13.36
N LYS A 74 -15.41 -0.10 -13.85
CA LYS A 74 -14.86 -0.02 -15.20
C LYS A 74 -13.62 -0.90 -15.37
N ASN A 75 -12.79 -1.00 -14.33
CA ASN A 75 -11.50 -1.69 -14.37
C ASN A 75 -11.53 -3.02 -13.58
N HIS A 76 -12.71 -3.56 -13.31
CA HIS A 76 -12.88 -4.73 -12.44
C HIS A 76 -12.16 -5.94 -13.00
N ASP A 77 -12.30 -6.23 -14.30
CA ASP A 77 -11.61 -7.34 -14.96
C ASP A 77 -10.10 -7.28 -14.75
N ALA A 78 -9.47 -6.11 -14.95
CA ALA A 78 -8.02 -5.95 -14.78
C ALA A 78 -7.57 -6.11 -13.31
N VAL A 79 -8.37 -5.61 -12.35
CA VAL A 79 -8.10 -5.80 -10.92
C VAL A 79 -8.29 -7.26 -10.52
N SER A 80 -9.33 -7.91 -11.02
CA SER A 80 -9.63 -9.32 -10.79
C SER A 80 -8.52 -10.19 -11.36
N ASP A 81 -8.08 -9.95 -12.59
CA ASP A 81 -6.97 -10.65 -13.20
C ASP A 81 -5.70 -10.52 -12.35
N LEU A 82 -5.36 -9.32 -11.89
CA LEU A 82 -4.20 -9.13 -11.02
C LEU A 82 -4.31 -9.90 -9.69
N LEU A 83 -5.47 -9.88 -9.03
CA LEU A 83 -5.62 -10.47 -7.69
C LEU A 83 -5.89 -11.98 -7.70
N TYR A 84 -6.48 -12.49 -8.78
CA TYR A 84 -6.88 -13.89 -8.92
C TYR A 84 -5.88 -14.71 -9.75
N SER A 85 -5.34 -14.16 -10.85
CA SER A 85 -4.48 -14.92 -11.78
C SER A 85 -3.07 -15.16 -11.26
N LEU A 86 -2.63 -14.44 -10.22
CA LEU A 86 -1.35 -14.66 -9.56
C LEU A 86 -1.38 -15.90 -8.66
N THR A 87 -1.40 -17.08 -9.29
CA THR A 87 -1.41 -18.39 -8.60
C THR A 87 -0.18 -18.63 -7.73
N HIS A 88 0.93 -17.97 -8.03
CA HIS A 88 2.21 -18.09 -7.31
C HIS A 88 2.50 -16.90 -6.39
N CYS A 89 1.70 -15.83 -6.47
CA CYS A 89 1.91 -14.56 -5.76
C CYS A 89 0.56 -13.92 -5.40
N SER A 90 -0.20 -14.56 -4.50
CA SER A 90 -1.47 -13.97 -4.06
C SER A 90 -1.23 -12.87 -3.02
N PHE A 91 -1.89 -11.73 -3.17
CA PHE A 91 -1.89 -10.69 -2.14
C PHE A 91 -2.82 -11.07 -0.99
N THR A 92 -2.37 -10.90 0.23
CA THR A 92 -3.22 -11.08 1.42
C THR A 92 -4.21 -9.93 1.53
N ILE A 93 -3.76 -8.70 1.21
CA ILE A 93 -4.60 -7.50 1.19
C ILE A 93 -4.30 -6.71 -0.09
N ALA A 94 -5.33 -6.21 -0.76
CA ALA A 94 -5.20 -5.19 -1.80
C ALA A 94 -5.98 -3.94 -1.39
N ALA A 95 -5.26 -2.86 -1.14
CA ALA A 95 -5.81 -1.54 -0.91
C ALA A 95 -6.22 -0.91 -2.24
N VAL A 96 -7.44 -0.42 -2.35
CA VAL A 96 -7.94 0.25 -3.56
C VAL A 96 -8.38 1.67 -3.24
N THR A 97 -7.98 2.62 -4.08
CA THR A 97 -8.42 4.02 -4.04
C THR A 97 -9.13 4.39 -5.34
N GLU A 98 -9.92 5.45 -5.31
CA GLU A 98 -10.75 5.88 -6.45
C GLU A 98 -11.68 4.76 -6.96
N THR A 99 -12.38 4.10 -6.04
CA THR A 99 -13.33 3.02 -6.38
C THR A 99 -14.52 3.53 -7.19
N TRP A 100 -14.93 4.78 -6.94
CA TRP A 100 -16.08 5.47 -7.54
C TRP A 100 -17.40 4.72 -7.34
N LEU A 101 -17.50 3.95 -6.26
CA LEU A 101 -18.70 3.22 -5.91
C LEU A 101 -19.66 4.10 -5.10
N HIS A 102 -20.92 3.68 -5.03
CA HIS A 102 -21.97 4.22 -4.16
C HIS A 102 -22.87 3.07 -3.68
N ASP A 103 -23.65 3.32 -2.64
CA ASP A 103 -24.46 2.33 -1.91
C ASP A 103 -25.33 1.40 -2.79
N SER A 104 -25.86 1.90 -3.90
CA SER A 104 -26.68 1.10 -4.82
C SER A 104 -25.88 0.17 -5.77
N ILE A 105 -24.55 0.24 -5.78
CA ILE A 105 -23.72 -0.75 -6.50
C ILE A 105 -23.65 -2.04 -5.70
N SER A 106 -24.24 -3.10 -6.26
CA SER A 106 -24.20 -4.46 -5.70
C SER A 106 -22.78 -4.97 -5.51
N ALA A 107 -22.54 -5.67 -4.39
CA ALA A 107 -21.29 -6.36 -4.12
C ALA A 107 -20.93 -7.40 -5.20
N SER A 108 -21.93 -8.00 -5.85
CA SER A 108 -21.71 -8.99 -6.93
C SER A 108 -21.03 -8.44 -8.17
N LEU A 109 -21.08 -7.11 -8.40
CA LEU A 109 -20.43 -6.46 -9.55
C LEU A 109 -18.94 -6.19 -9.33
N ILE A 110 -18.47 -6.39 -8.10
CA ILE A 110 -17.10 -6.12 -7.66
C ILE A 110 -16.52 -7.32 -6.91
N ASP A 111 -17.15 -8.48 -7.04
CA ASP A 111 -16.69 -9.71 -6.38
C ASP A 111 -15.41 -10.22 -7.04
N ILE A 112 -14.46 -10.68 -6.22
CA ILE A 112 -13.25 -11.33 -6.70
C ILE A 112 -13.11 -12.63 -5.92
N PRO A 113 -13.00 -13.80 -6.59
CA PRO A 113 -12.93 -15.07 -5.89
C PRO A 113 -11.79 -15.12 -4.87
N ASN A 114 -12.07 -15.68 -3.70
CA ASN A 114 -11.18 -15.79 -2.53
C ASN A 114 -10.88 -14.48 -1.80
N TYR A 115 -11.58 -13.38 -2.09
CA TYR A 115 -11.44 -12.13 -1.35
C TYR A 115 -12.79 -11.64 -0.83
N THR A 116 -12.78 -11.09 0.38
CA THR A 116 -13.85 -10.24 0.89
C THR A 116 -13.53 -8.79 0.55
N PHE A 117 -14.50 -8.07 0.01
CA PHE A 117 -14.36 -6.64 -0.26
C PHE A 117 -15.05 -5.79 0.82
N ILE A 118 -14.30 -4.86 1.42
CA ILE A 118 -14.83 -3.83 2.31
C ILE A 118 -14.54 -2.45 1.73
N ARG A 119 -15.42 -1.48 1.98
CA ARG A 119 -15.40 -0.17 1.29
C ARG A 119 -15.82 0.99 2.19
N ASN A 120 -15.26 2.15 1.92
CA ASN A 120 -15.75 3.44 2.38
C ASN A 120 -16.03 4.30 1.14
N ASP A 121 -17.31 4.44 0.81
CA ASP A 121 -17.74 5.17 -0.38
C ASP A 121 -17.86 6.66 -0.11
N ARG A 122 -17.71 7.42 -1.19
CA ARG A 122 -18.06 8.84 -1.17
C ARG A 122 -19.55 9.01 -1.43
N LEU A 123 -20.23 9.72 -0.52
CA LEU A 123 -21.69 9.87 -0.58
C LEU A 123 -22.14 10.99 -1.52
N ASP A 124 -21.43 12.11 -1.56
CA ASP A 124 -22.01 13.36 -2.10
C ASP A 124 -21.79 13.57 -3.61
N LYS A 125 -20.85 12.84 -4.22
CA LYS A 125 -20.54 12.97 -5.65
C LYS A 125 -19.82 11.76 -6.20
N ARG A 126 -19.82 11.66 -7.54
CA ARG A 126 -18.98 10.72 -8.28
C ARG A 126 -17.49 11.04 -8.08
N GLY A 127 -16.69 10.00 -7.95
CA GLY A 127 -15.24 10.09 -7.86
C GLY A 127 -14.72 10.12 -6.42
N GLY A 128 -13.70 9.32 -6.13
CA GLY A 128 -13.25 8.99 -4.77
C GLY A 128 -13.63 7.56 -4.39
N GLY A 129 -13.82 7.32 -3.10
CA GLY A 129 -14.00 6.03 -2.47
C GLY A 129 -12.67 5.30 -2.26
N VAL A 130 -12.62 4.55 -1.15
CA VAL A 130 -11.51 3.65 -0.82
C VAL A 130 -12.03 2.28 -0.39
N GLY A 131 -11.19 1.25 -0.45
CA GLY A 131 -11.57 -0.10 -0.06
C GLY A 131 -10.41 -1.04 0.13
N PHE A 132 -10.71 -2.24 0.61
CA PHE A 132 -9.78 -3.36 0.68
C PHE A 132 -10.41 -4.62 0.12
N TYR A 133 -9.69 -5.32 -0.74
CA TYR A 133 -9.87 -6.75 -0.95
C TYR A 133 -9.01 -7.49 0.07
N ILE A 134 -9.60 -8.38 0.86
CA ILE A 134 -8.93 -9.12 1.92
C ILE A 134 -9.10 -10.60 1.66
N LYS A 135 -8.00 -11.33 1.54
CA LYS A 135 -8.03 -12.76 1.23
C LYS A 135 -8.80 -13.54 2.30
N HIS A 136 -9.63 -14.50 1.87
CA HIS A 136 -10.39 -15.37 2.77
C HIS A 136 -9.45 -16.13 3.72
N GLY A 137 -9.92 -16.32 4.96
CA GLY A 137 -9.15 -16.96 6.03
C GLY A 137 -8.22 -16.00 6.78
N PHE A 138 -8.11 -14.74 6.36
CA PHE A 138 -7.34 -13.73 7.08
C PHE A 138 -8.19 -13.05 8.17
N CYS A 139 -7.66 -13.00 9.39
CA CYS A 139 -8.36 -12.41 10.54
C CYS A 139 -8.09 -10.91 10.64
N TYR A 140 -9.16 -10.11 10.55
CA TYR A 140 -9.10 -8.67 10.68
C TYR A 140 -10.32 -8.09 11.42
N SER A 141 -10.17 -6.88 11.96
CA SER A 141 -11.25 -6.05 12.46
C SER A 141 -11.25 -4.70 11.75
N VAL A 142 -12.42 -4.16 11.43
CA VAL A 142 -12.52 -2.80 10.87
C VAL A 142 -12.36 -1.78 11.98
N ARG A 143 -11.46 -0.81 11.79
CA ARG A 143 -11.22 0.30 12.71
C ARG A 143 -12.14 1.48 12.38
N SER A 144 -13.42 1.32 12.71
CA SER A 144 -14.44 2.33 12.47
C SER A 144 -14.21 3.63 13.24
N ASP A 145 -13.45 3.57 14.33
CA ASP A 145 -12.99 4.71 15.11
C ASP A 145 -11.98 5.58 14.34
N LEU A 146 -11.29 5.01 13.34
CA LEU A 146 -10.37 5.72 12.45
C LEU A 146 -11.03 6.15 11.12
N ARG A 147 -12.33 5.90 10.97
CA ARG A 147 -13.09 6.27 9.77
C ARG A 147 -13.54 7.73 9.86
N ASN A 148 -13.47 8.43 8.73
CA ASN A 148 -13.97 9.81 8.59
C ASN A 148 -13.38 10.80 9.61
N ILE A 149 -12.11 10.59 10.05
CA ILE A 149 -11.39 11.51 10.95
C ILE A 149 -11.26 12.91 10.34
N SER A 150 -11.29 13.01 9.02
CA SER A 150 -11.09 14.25 8.27
C SER A 150 -12.11 14.39 7.15
N PRO A 151 -12.59 15.62 6.86
CA PRO A 151 -13.29 15.92 5.61
C PRO A 151 -12.33 16.08 4.42
N HIS A 152 -11.02 16.12 4.66
CA HIS A 152 -9.99 16.41 3.66
C HIS A 152 -9.40 15.16 2.99
N PHE A 153 -9.67 13.98 3.53
CA PHE A 153 -9.35 12.71 2.89
C PHE A 153 -10.41 11.66 3.18
N GLU A 154 -10.43 10.65 2.32
CA GLU A 154 -11.24 9.46 2.48
C GLU A 154 -10.32 8.34 2.98
N SER A 155 -10.73 7.61 4.01
CA SER A 155 -9.91 6.57 4.61
C SER A 155 -10.69 5.32 4.99
N LEU A 156 -9.99 4.19 5.03
CA LEU A 156 -10.49 2.95 5.61
C LEU A 156 -9.32 2.27 6.32
N PHE A 157 -9.60 1.76 7.52
CA PHE A 157 -8.61 1.12 8.37
C PHE A 157 -9.10 -0.25 8.81
N ILE A 158 -8.18 -1.20 8.81
CA ILE A 158 -8.35 -2.50 9.44
C ILE A 158 -7.20 -2.76 10.40
N GLU A 159 -7.47 -3.57 11.41
CA GLU A 159 -6.45 -4.11 12.29
C GLU A 159 -6.37 -5.61 12.07
N VAL A 160 -5.18 -6.08 11.75
CA VAL A 160 -4.87 -7.48 11.44
C VAL A 160 -4.16 -8.08 12.62
N LYS A 161 -4.68 -9.21 13.11
CA LYS A 161 -4.04 -9.96 14.18
C LYS A 161 -3.16 -11.06 13.60
N ASN A 162 -1.85 -10.91 13.76
CA ASN A 162 -0.90 -12.00 13.57
C ASN A 162 -0.58 -12.62 14.95
N CYS A 163 -0.18 -13.90 14.98
CA CYS A 163 -0.10 -14.70 16.21
C CYS A 163 0.69 -14.07 17.38
N LYS A 164 1.56 -13.08 17.12
CA LYS A 164 2.36 -12.36 18.11
C LYS A 164 2.09 -10.85 18.18
N ASP A 165 1.71 -10.23 17.06
CA ASP A 165 1.59 -8.78 16.93
C ASP A 165 0.32 -8.38 16.18
N THR A 166 -0.13 -7.16 16.43
CA THR A 166 -1.30 -6.58 15.75
C THR A 166 -0.82 -5.44 14.87
N VAL A 167 -1.24 -5.44 13.60
CA VAL A 167 -0.82 -4.46 12.60
C VAL A 167 -2.03 -3.67 12.14
N ILE A 168 -1.93 -2.34 12.19
CA ILE A 168 -2.95 -1.45 11.64
C ILE A 168 -2.62 -1.24 10.16
N ILE A 169 -3.59 -1.44 9.28
CA ILE A 169 -3.44 -1.22 7.84
C ILE A 169 -4.48 -0.19 7.41
N GLY A 170 -4.02 0.92 6.86
CA GLY A 170 -4.84 2.03 6.40
C GLY A 170 -4.72 2.26 4.90
N THR A 171 -5.83 2.56 4.24
CA THR A 171 -5.83 3.13 2.89
C THR A 171 -6.39 4.54 2.94
N ILE A 172 -5.71 5.49 2.29
CA ILE A 172 -6.04 6.92 2.31
C ILE A 172 -6.10 7.45 0.87
N TYR A 173 -7.13 8.20 0.56
CA TYR A 173 -7.26 8.95 -0.68
C TYR A 173 -7.50 10.42 -0.38
N ARG A 174 -6.68 11.30 -0.98
CA ARG A 174 -6.90 12.74 -0.95
C ARG A 174 -7.63 13.17 -2.23
N PRO A 175 -8.90 13.61 -2.15
CA PRO A 175 -9.55 14.24 -3.30
C PRO A 175 -8.74 15.46 -3.77
N PRO A 176 -8.52 15.63 -5.09
CA PRO A 176 -7.67 16.69 -5.62
C PRO A 176 -8.17 18.12 -5.30
N ALA A 177 -9.47 18.26 -5.05
CA ALA A 177 -10.08 19.53 -4.67
C ALA A 177 -9.73 19.97 -3.23
N ASN A 178 -9.23 19.06 -2.38
CA ASN A 178 -8.88 19.37 -1.00
C ASN A 178 -7.46 19.95 -0.94
N SER A 179 -7.29 20.99 -0.13
CA SER A 179 -6.00 21.68 0.02
C SER A 179 -4.96 20.74 0.64
N ILE A 180 -3.72 20.81 0.13
CA ILE A 180 -2.59 20.05 0.69
C ILE A 180 -2.31 20.43 2.15
N PRO A 181 -2.32 21.73 2.55
CA PRO A 181 -2.11 22.10 3.94
C PRO A 181 -3.14 21.49 4.90
N SER A 182 -4.43 21.59 4.56
CA SER A 182 -5.50 21.03 5.41
C SER A 182 -5.45 19.51 5.46
N PHE A 183 -5.10 18.87 4.34
CA PHE A 183 -4.84 17.43 4.32
C PHE A 183 -3.68 17.04 5.24
N ASN A 184 -2.55 17.75 5.19
CA ASN A 184 -1.37 17.45 6.01
C ASN A 184 -1.66 17.64 7.51
N GLU A 185 -2.41 18.68 7.87
CA GLU A 185 -2.82 18.93 9.26
C GLU A 185 -3.64 17.76 9.81
N ASP A 186 -4.65 17.33 9.06
CA ASP A 186 -5.53 16.25 9.50
C ASP A 186 -4.84 14.88 9.44
N LEU A 187 -3.97 14.65 8.46
CA LEU A 187 -3.12 13.46 8.42
C LEU A 187 -2.21 13.40 9.64
N SER A 188 -1.64 14.53 10.08
CA SER A 188 -0.80 14.60 11.28
C SER A 188 -1.59 14.24 12.55
N LYS A 189 -2.85 14.69 12.66
CA LYS A 189 -3.74 14.31 13.76
C LYS A 189 -4.02 12.80 13.76
N LEU A 190 -4.34 12.24 12.59
CA LEU A 190 -4.54 10.80 12.42
C LEU A 190 -3.30 9.99 12.80
N LEU A 191 -2.12 10.39 12.32
CA LEU A 191 -0.85 9.73 12.64
C LEU A 191 -0.55 9.77 14.15
N THR A 192 -0.87 10.89 14.81
CA THR A 192 -0.73 11.01 16.27
C THR A 192 -1.62 10.01 16.99
N LEU A 193 -2.88 9.85 16.55
CA LEU A 193 -3.82 8.88 17.13
C LEU A 193 -3.35 7.43 16.92
N ILE A 194 -2.82 7.10 15.75
CA ILE A 194 -2.30 5.76 15.48
C ILE A 194 -1.04 5.48 16.33
N ASN A 195 -0.17 6.48 16.47
CA ASN A 195 1.09 6.33 17.19
C ASN A 195 0.89 6.09 18.70
N THR A 196 -0.20 6.59 19.31
CA THR A 196 -0.49 6.32 20.73
C THR A 196 -0.85 4.87 21.01
N GLU A 197 -1.22 4.08 19.99
CA GLU A 197 -1.50 2.65 20.15
C GLU A 197 -0.24 1.80 20.27
N ASN A 198 0.94 2.34 19.93
CA ASN A 198 2.21 1.64 19.97
C ASN A 198 2.19 0.30 19.20
N LYS A 199 1.52 0.29 18.03
CA LYS A 199 1.41 -0.83 17.09
C LYS A 199 2.09 -0.48 15.77
N LEU A 200 2.54 -1.50 15.03
CA LEU A 200 2.97 -1.29 13.65
C LEU A 200 1.78 -0.81 12.81
N ALA A 201 1.98 0.26 12.04
CA ALA A 201 0.99 0.78 11.12
C ALA A 201 1.54 0.87 9.70
N ILE A 202 0.78 0.35 8.73
CA ILE A 202 1.07 0.41 7.30
C ILE A 202 0.01 1.30 6.65
N LEU A 203 0.44 2.39 6.04
CA LEU A 203 -0.45 3.32 5.33
C LEU A 203 -0.17 3.26 3.83
N LEU A 204 -1.24 3.08 3.07
CA LEU A 204 -1.24 2.97 1.62
C LEU A 204 -2.17 4.04 1.05
N GLY A 205 -1.94 4.49 -0.17
CA GLY A 205 -2.88 5.46 -0.74
C GLY A 205 -2.38 6.26 -1.91
N THR A 206 -3.30 6.99 -2.52
CA THR A 206 -2.96 8.02 -3.50
C THR A 206 -2.96 9.37 -2.81
N LEU A 207 -1.77 9.80 -2.40
CA LEU A 207 -1.60 11.06 -1.67
C LEU A 207 -1.39 12.26 -2.61
N THR A 208 -1.11 12.01 -3.90
CA THR A 208 -0.74 13.00 -4.92
C THR A 208 0.06 14.17 -4.34
N LEU A 209 1.33 13.90 -4.03
CA LEU A 209 2.39 14.88 -4.21
C LEU A 209 2.81 14.77 -5.67
N THR A 210 2.61 15.83 -6.45
CA THR A 210 3.19 15.89 -7.80
C THR A 210 4.71 15.92 -7.67
N LEU A 211 5.40 14.84 -8.05
CA LEU A 211 6.86 14.81 -8.12
C LEU A 211 7.32 15.56 -9.38
N PHE A 212 7.54 16.87 -9.25
CA PHE A 212 8.37 17.63 -10.18
C PHE A 212 9.28 18.57 -9.39
N SER A 213 10.53 18.14 -9.19
CA SER A 213 11.65 19.07 -9.06
C SER A 213 12.77 18.62 -10.01
N MET A 214 12.57 18.85 -11.31
CA MET A 214 13.71 19.02 -12.20
C MET A 214 14.23 20.45 -11.98
N ALA A 215 15.11 20.63 -10.99
CA ALA A 215 16.08 21.69 -11.10
C ALA A 215 17.08 21.23 -12.18
N ARG A 216 16.92 21.75 -13.39
CA ARG A 216 18.04 21.76 -14.33
C ARG A 216 19.09 22.69 -13.74
N THR A 217 20.17 22.12 -13.23
CA THR A 217 21.43 22.85 -13.14
C THR A 217 22.12 22.68 -14.48
N ASP A 218 21.73 23.49 -15.46
CA ASP A 218 22.51 23.68 -16.68
C ASP A 218 23.40 24.92 -16.45
N MET A 219 24.70 24.66 -16.27
CA MET A 219 25.90 25.54 -16.27
C MET A 219 25.88 26.87 -15.49
#